data_AF-A0AAD1GQY3-F1
#
_entry.id   AF-A0AAD1GQY3-F1
#
_cell.length_a   1.000
_cell.length_b   1.000
_cell.length_c   1.000
_cell.angle_alpha   90.00
_cell.angle_beta   90.00
_cell.angle_gamma   90.00
#
_symmetry.space_group_name_H-M   'P 1'
#
loop_
_entity.id
_entity.type
_entity.pdbx_description
1 polymer ?
#
loop_
_entity_poly.entity_id
_entity_poly.type
_entity_poly.pdbx_seq_one_letter_code
_entity_poly.pdbx_strand_id
1 'polypeptide(L)'
;MELVNKTRLVGGYTTSTDKTGREWLVVVAKGTYGIPDHPGHAPRLLEQQAPLIMADVFPGEPSESAALYENDFALHKPRCDVLLNGHCHAPNGELATEVNVALKVGTLVKAFKVIGARIYEDSALSHSISKPVPFTTMPITYAQAFGGVDRTHADPAKHKWYPWNPVGAGFYPAANSAQTNGLPLPNTEELERPVTAPHEHYKPMAFGPIGRAWRQRIQWAGTYDQAWLDHQFPFLPEDFDLRYFQCAPEDQQIDYPRGAKKSRCLI
;
A
#
# COMPACT_ATOMS: atom_id res chain seq x y z
N MET A 1 3.80 -29.90 17.07
CA MET A 1 3.49 -30.38 15.71
C MET A 1 4.75 -30.27 14.86
N GLU A 2 4.99 -31.18 13.92
CA GLU A 2 6.11 -31.12 12.99
C GLU A 2 5.58 -30.88 11.57
N LEU A 3 6.13 -29.90 10.84
CA LEU A 3 5.77 -29.64 9.44
C LEU A 3 6.81 -30.30 8.53
N VAL A 4 6.44 -31.41 7.87
CA VAL A 4 7.28 -32.07 6.88
C VAL A 4 7.09 -31.41 5.51
N ASN A 5 7.96 -30.46 5.16
CA ASN A 5 7.94 -29.78 3.86
C ASN A 5 8.80 -30.52 2.82
N LYS A 6 8.17 -31.19 1.86
CA LYS A 6 8.84 -31.88 0.74
C LYS A 6 8.97 -31.02 -0.53
N THR A 7 8.56 -29.75 -0.47
CA THR A 7 8.63 -28.83 -1.61
C THR A 7 9.98 -28.10 -1.62
N ARG A 8 10.28 -27.40 -2.73
CA ARG A 8 11.40 -26.45 -2.80
C ARG A 8 11.06 -25.05 -2.26
N LEU A 9 9.85 -24.88 -1.73
CA LEU A 9 9.34 -23.61 -1.23
C LEU A 9 9.68 -23.46 0.25
N VAL A 10 9.76 -22.22 0.73
CA VAL A 10 9.86 -21.96 2.17
C VAL A 10 8.49 -22.24 2.79
N GLY A 11 8.44 -23.07 3.82
CA GLY A 11 7.21 -23.50 4.47
C GLY A 11 7.21 -23.18 5.96
N GLY A 12 6.05 -22.82 6.49
CA GLY A 12 5.87 -22.53 7.91
C GLY A 12 4.41 -22.62 8.31
N TYR A 13 4.15 -22.58 9.61
CA TYR A 13 2.80 -22.58 10.13
C TYR A 13 2.67 -21.72 11.38
N THR A 14 1.45 -21.27 11.65
CA THR A 14 1.05 -20.67 12.94
C THR A 14 -0.37 -21.13 13.28
N THR A 15 -0.84 -20.76 14.47
CA THR A 15 -2.26 -20.89 14.85
C THR A 15 -2.92 -19.52 14.82
N SER A 16 -4.21 -19.50 14.50
CA SER A 16 -5.04 -18.30 14.51
C SER A 16 -6.46 -18.67 14.90
N THR A 17 -7.16 -17.78 15.58
CA THR A 17 -8.53 -18.00 16.04
C THR A 17 -9.48 -17.14 15.21
N ASP A 18 -10.59 -17.73 14.76
CA ASP A 18 -11.63 -16.97 14.08
C ASP A 18 -12.59 -16.28 15.07
N LYS A 19 -13.56 -15.53 14.54
CA LYS A 19 -14.56 -14.83 15.35
C LYS A 19 -15.50 -15.73 16.16
N THR A 20 -15.55 -17.03 15.88
CA THR A 20 -16.34 -18.01 16.65
C THR A 20 -15.53 -18.66 17.77
N GLY A 21 -14.27 -18.27 17.94
CA GLY A 21 -13.34 -18.89 18.88
C GLY A 21 -12.75 -20.21 18.38
N ARG A 22 -13.00 -20.59 17.12
CA ARG A 22 -12.42 -21.79 16.54
C ARG A 22 -10.96 -21.54 16.18
N GLU A 23 -10.09 -22.42 16.66
CA GLU A 23 -8.68 -22.43 16.30
C GLU A 23 -8.45 -23.04 14.91
N TRP A 24 -7.58 -22.41 14.15
CA TRP A 24 -7.14 -22.81 12.83
C TRP A 24 -5.63 -22.95 12.79
N LEU A 25 -5.18 -24.01 12.12
CA LEU A 25 -3.79 -24.12 11.71
C LEU A 25 -3.61 -23.42 10.35
N VAL A 26 -2.84 -22.35 10.33
CA VAL A 26 -2.51 -21.61 9.10
C VAL A 26 -1.15 -22.10 8.61
N VAL A 27 -1.13 -22.74 7.44
CA VAL A 27 0.09 -23.23 6.78
C VAL A 27 0.38 -22.37 5.57
N VAL A 28 1.60 -21.88 5.46
CA VAL A 28 2.05 -21.04 4.34
C VAL A 28 3.21 -21.72 3.61
N ALA A 29 3.17 -21.68 2.28
CA ALA A 29 4.28 -22.00 1.42
C ALA A 29 4.61 -20.79 0.53
N LYS A 30 5.87 -20.37 0.48
CA LYS A 30 6.33 -19.17 -0.22
C LYS A 30 7.39 -19.52 -1.26
N GLY A 31 7.16 -19.03 -2.48
CA GLY A 31 8.07 -19.20 -3.61
C GLY A 31 8.58 -17.85 -4.12
N THR A 32 9.88 -17.79 -4.38
CA THR A 32 10.54 -16.66 -5.04
C THR A 32 10.90 -17.05 -6.45
N TYR A 33 10.37 -16.30 -7.41
CA TYR A 33 10.55 -16.53 -8.83
C TYR A 33 11.28 -15.33 -9.46
N GLY A 34 12.22 -15.62 -10.36
CA GLY A 34 12.84 -14.59 -11.19
C GLY A 34 11.88 -14.12 -12.27
N ILE A 35 11.79 -12.81 -12.46
CA ILE A 35 11.09 -12.21 -13.60
C ILE A 35 11.93 -12.48 -14.85
N PRO A 36 11.35 -13.04 -15.92
CA PRO A 36 12.11 -13.36 -17.12
C PRO A 36 12.48 -12.10 -17.93
N ASP A 37 13.67 -12.11 -18.51
CA ASP A 37 14.18 -11.01 -19.35
C ASP A 37 13.44 -10.87 -20.69
N HIS A 38 12.77 -11.93 -21.13
CA HIS A 38 12.04 -11.97 -22.40
C HIS A 38 10.54 -12.18 -22.19
N PRO A 39 9.69 -11.36 -22.86
CA PRO A 39 8.25 -11.56 -22.84
C PRO A 39 7.87 -12.97 -23.29
N GLY A 40 7.01 -13.64 -22.51
CA GLY A 40 6.47 -14.97 -22.85
C GLY A 40 7.23 -16.15 -22.23
N HIS A 41 8.41 -15.93 -21.65
CA HIS A 41 9.04 -16.94 -20.81
C HIS A 41 8.30 -17.07 -19.47
N ALA A 42 8.26 -18.27 -18.91
CA ALA A 42 7.69 -18.51 -17.60
C ALA A 42 8.69 -18.06 -16.50
N PRO A 43 8.20 -17.46 -15.39
CA PRO A 43 9.03 -17.22 -14.22
C PRO A 43 9.67 -18.52 -13.72
N ARG A 44 10.94 -18.46 -13.32
CA ARG A 44 11.68 -19.62 -12.80
C ARG A 44 11.84 -19.52 -11.30
N LEU A 45 11.61 -20.61 -10.60
CA LEU A 45 11.89 -20.70 -9.16
C LEU A 45 13.39 -20.52 -8.92
N LEU A 46 13.76 -19.55 -8.08
CA LEU A 46 15.16 -19.26 -7.75
C LEU A 46 15.71 -20.29 -6.74
N GLU A 47 17.03 -20.44 -6.68
CA GLU A 47 17.66 -21.26 -5.64
C GLU A 47 17.56 -20.59 -4.27
N GLN A 48 17.86 -19.29 -4.22
CA GLN A 48 17.67 -18.49 -3.02
C GLN A 48 16.21 -18.05 -2.92
N GLN A 49 15.52 -18.55 -1.90
CA GLN A 49 14.14 -18.20 -1.59
C GLN A 49 14.08 -17.12 -0.51
N ALA A 50 13.14 -16.19 -0.65
CA ALA A 50 12.85 -15.20 0.38
C ALA A 50 12.20 -15.88 1.60
N PRO A 51 12.53 -15.45 2.83
CA PRO A 51 11.94 -16.02 4.03
C PRO A 51 10.45 -15.66 4.16
N LEU A 52 9.76 -16.39 5.04
CA LEU A 52 8.43 -16.02 5.50
C LEU A 52 8.50 -14.75 6.35
N ILE A 53 7.52 -13.87 6.17
CA ILE A 53 7.37 -12.63 6.93
C ILE A 53 6.47 -12.94 8.12
N MET A 54 7.04 -12.90 9.32
CA MET A 54 6.34 -13.25 10.57
C MET A 54 5.57 -12.07 11.17
N ALA A 55 5.97 -10.85 10.83
CA ALA A 55 5.38 -9.59 11.26
C ALA A 55 5.52 -8.55 10.15
N ASP A 56 4.60 -7.58 10.10
CA ASP A 56 4.64 -6.51 9.11
C ASP A 56 6.01 -5.78 9.18
N VAL A 57 6.63 -5.56 8.01
CA VAL A 57 7.95 -4.95 7.85
C VAL A 57 7.78 -3.53 7.32
N PHE A 58 8.42 -2.58 7.99
CA PHE A 58 8.37 -1.16 7.68
C PHE A 58 9.79 -0.62 7.46
N PRO A 59 9.96 0.41 6.61
CA PRO A 59 11.25 1.08 6.45
C PRO A 59 11.59 2.02 7.62
N GLY A 60 10.59 2.36 8.44
CA GLY A 60 10.72 3.15 9.67
C GLY A 60 9.65 2.75 10.68
N GLU A 61 9.14 3.69 11.46
CA GLU A 61 8.12 3.40 12.47
C GLU A 61 6.80 2.92 11.85
N PRO A 62 6.15 1.86 12.36
CA PRO A 62 4.95 1.26 11.76
C PRO A 62 3.76 2.20 11.54
N SER A 63 3.57 3.19 12.42
CA SER A 63 2.48 4.18 12.31
C SER A 63 2.83 5.39 11.44
N GLU A 64 4.09 5.55 11.07
CA GLU A 64 4.60 6.74 10.37
C GLU A 64 5.18 6.42 8.99
N SER A 65 5.27 5.14 8.64
CA SER A 65 5.82 4.70 7.36
C SER A 65 4.91 3.69 6.65
N ALA A 66 4.98 3.68 5.33
CA ALA A 66 4.27 2.70 4.52
C ALA A 66 4.91 1.32 4.68
N ALA A 67 4.10 0.28 4.92
CA ALA A 67 4.62 -1.08 5.05
C ALA A 67 5.26 -1.55 3.73
N LEU A 68 6.36 -2.29 3.82
CA LEU A 68 6.99 -2.96 2.68
C LEU A 68 6.38 -4.35 2.50
N TYR A 69 6.28 -5.11 3.59
CA TYR A 69 5.74 -6.46 3.58
C TYR A 69 4.76 -6.62 4.72
N GLU A 70 3.66 -7.32 4.48
CA GLU A 70 2.76 -7.75 5.52
C GLU A 70 3.15 -9.16 6.01
N ASN A 71 2.77 -9.49 7.24
CA ASN A 71 2.75 -10.86 7.74
C ASN A 71 2.12 -11.84 6.72
N ASP A 72 2.83 -12.92 6.42
CA ASP A 72 2.40 -13.95 5.47
C ASP A 72 1.26 -14.84 6.02
N PHE A 73 1.01 -14.82 7.33
CA PHE A 73 0.10 -15.73 8.04
C PHE A 73 -1.30 -15.14 8.31
N ALA A 74 -1.88 -14.42 7.34
CA ALA A 74 -3.29 -14.06 7.42
C ALA A 74 -4.18 -15.32 7.48
N LEU A 75 -5.22 -15.30 8.32
CA LEU A 75 -6.13 -16.45 8.48
C LEU A 75 -6.74 -16.88 7.15
N HIS A 76 -7.29 -15.92 6.40
CA HIS A 76 -7.79 -16.13 5.06
C HIS A 76 -7.83 -14.80 4.31
N LYS A 77 -7.39 -14.82 3.05
CA LYS A 77 -7.52 -13.71 2.11
C LYS A 77 -8.58 -14.13 1.08
N PRO A 78 -9.72 -13.42 0.95
CA PRO A 78 -10.73 -13.77 -0.06
C PRO A 78 -10.24 -13.64 -1.51
N ARG A 79 -9.19 -12.85 -1.76
CA ARG A 79 -8.63 -12.55 -3.09
C ARG A 79 -7.11 -12.62 -3.07
N CYS A 80 -6.50 -12.81 -4.23
CA CYS A 80 -5.06 -12.75 -4.37
C CYS A 80 -4.61 -11.28 -4.46
N ASP A 81 -3.80 -10.85 -3.50
CA ASP A 81 -3.13 -9.54 -3.50
C ASP A 81 -2.04 -9.51 -4.58
N VAL A 82 -1.99 -8.43 -5.38
CA VAL A 82 -0.91 -8.16 -6.34
C VAL A 82 -0.19 -6.89 -5.89
N LEU A 83 1.04 -7.03 -5.39
CA LEU A 83 1.81 -5.92 -4.83
C LEU A 83 3.14 -5.74 -5.56
N LEU A 84 3.67 -4.52 -5.55
CA LEU A 84 5.01 -4.21 -6.04
C LEU A 84 5.68 -3.21 -5.10
N ASN A 85 6.90 -3.56 -4.66
CA ASN A 85 7.82 -2.65 -4.01
C ASN A 85 8.94 -2.33 -5.00
N GLY A 86 9.16 -1.06 -5.29
CA GLY A 86 10.16 -0.68 -6.29
C GLY A 86 10.27 0.82 -6.49
N HIS A 87 11.01 1.18 -7.53
CA HIS A 87 11.25 2.55 -7.94
C HIS A 87 10.80 2.73 -9.39
N CYS A 88 10.33 3.93 -9.69
CA CYS A 88 10.22 4.45 -11.04
C CYS A 88 11.61 4.85 -11.53
N HIS A 89 11.97 4.47 -12.75
CA HIS A 89 13.18 4.95 -13.42
C HIS A 89 12.80 5.83 -14.59
N ALA A 90 13.47 6.96 -14.74
CA ALA A 90 13.25 7.83 -15.88
C ALA A 90 13.72 7.14 -17.19
N PRO A 91 13.00 7.33 -18.30
CA PRO A 91 13.35 6.69 -19.57
C PRO A 91 14.80 6.97 -19.98
N ASN A 92 15.48 5.94 -20.49
CA ASN A 92 16.87 6.00 -20.96
C ASN A 92 17.90 6.46 -19.90
N GLY A 93 17.53 6.55 -18.62
CA GLY A 93 18.39 7.08 -17.57
C GLY A 93 18.56 8.61 -17.61
N GLU A 94 17.78 9.30 -18.42
CA GLU A 94 17.81 10.77 -18.55
C GLU A 94 16.89 11.43 -17.51
N LEU A 95 17.16 12.68 -17.16
CA LEU A 95 16.32 13.41 -16.21
C LEU A 95 14.92 13.63 -16.79
N ALA A 96 13.90 13.20 -16.03
CA ALA A 96 12.49 13.45 -16.35
C ALA A 96 11.80 14.19 -15.19
N THR A 97 10.84 15.04 -15.51
CA THR A 97 9.97 15.69 -14.50
C THR A 97 8.76 14.84 -14.15
N GLU A 98 8.34 13.97 -15.06
CA GLU A 98 7.23 13.03 -14.87
C GLU A 98 7.45 11.74 -15.68
N VAL A 99 6.92 10.63 -15.17
CA VAL A 99 6.95 9.31 -15.79
C VAL A 99 5.64 8.59 -15.49
N ASN A 100 5.02 8.00 -16.52
CA ASN A 100 3.86 7.13 -16.32
C ASN A 100 4.33 5.71 -16.04
N VAL A 101 3.84 5.10 -14.95
CA VAL A 101 4.17 3.73 -14.54
C VAL A 101 2.95 2.83 -14.60
N ALA A 102 3.15 1.53 -14.86
CA ALA A 102 2.04 0.59 -14.92
C ALA A 102 2.39 -0.84 -14.46
N LEU A 103 1.52 -1.40 -13.63
CA LEU A 103 1.55 -2.80 -13.23
C LEU A 103 0.46 -3.58 -13.96
N LYS A 104 0.82 -4.70 -14.61
CA LYS A 104 -0.13 -5.60 -15.27
C LYS A 104 0.05 -7.06 -14.87
N VAL A 105 -1.00 -7.67 -14.33
CA VAL A 105 -1.03 -9.10 -13.98
C VAL A 105 -2.34 -9.72 -14.45
N GLY A 106 -2.29 -10.57 -15.48
CA GLY A 106 -3.50 -11.08 -16.14
C GLY A 106 -4.34 -9.93 -16.71
N THR A 107 -5.59 -9.82 -16.24
CA THR A 107 -6.53 -8.74 -16.59
C THR A 107 -6.36 -7.47 -15.75
N LEU A 108 -5.63 -7.56 -14.63
CA LEU A 108 -5.38 -6.41 -13.77
C LEU A 108 -4.41 -5.45 -14.46
N VAL A 109 -4.79 -4.17 -14.52
CA VAL A 109 -3.93 -3.07 -14.96
C VAL A 109 -4.14 -1.92 -13.99
N LYS A 110 -3.05 -1.43 -13.38
CA LYS A 110 -3.03 -0.19 -12.62
C LYS A 110 -1.92 0.70 -13.15
N ALA A 111 -2.25 1.93 -13.49
CA ALA A 111 -1.32 2.91 -14.01
C ALA A 111 -1.57 4.27 -13.37
N PHE A 112 -0.50 5.03 -13.14
CA PHE A 112 -0.53 6.36 -12.57
C PHE A 112 0.73 7.12 -12.95
N LYS A 113 0.77 8.42 -12.64
CA LYS A 113 1.90 9.29 -12.92
C LYS A 113 2.80 9.41 -11.69
N VAL A 114 4.11 9.33 -11.91
CA VAL A 114 5.14 9.68 -10.93
C VAL A 114 5.73 11.02 -11.35
N ILE A 115 5.75 11.99 -10.44
CA ILE A 115 6.17 13.37 -10.68
C ILE A 115 7.30 13.70 -9.72
N GLY A 116 8.27 14.48 -10.21
CA GLY A 116 9.33 15.07 -9.43
C GLY A 116 8.82 15.80 -8.18
N ALA A 117 9.70 16.03 -7.21
CA ALA A 117 9.33 16.74 -5.98
C ALA A 117 8.72 18.12 -6.30
N ARG A 118 7.62 18.44 -5.62
CA ARG A 118 6.85 19.68 -5.75
C ARG A 118 6.49 20.19 -4.36
N ILE A 119 6.33 21.49 -4.25
CA ILE A 119 5.82 22.16 -3.04
C ILE A 119 4.64 23.07 -3.41
N TYR A 120 3.78 23.33 -2.44
CA TYR A 120 2.80 24.41 -2.54
C TYR A 120 3.53 25.75 -2.48
N GLU A 121 3.16 26.68 -3.33
CA GLU A 121 3.68 28.03 -3.39
C GLU A 121 2.57 29.04 -3.06
N ASP A 122 2.95 30.13 -2.41
CA ASP A 122 2.06 31.24 -2.15
C ASP A 122 1.68 31.97 -3.46
N SER A 123 0.39 32.19 -3.67
CA SER A 123 -0.11 33.03 -4.76
C SER A 123 -1.35 33.79 -4.33
N ALA A 124 -1.49 35.02 -4.85
CA ALA A 124 -2.51 35.98 -4.42
C ALA A 124 -3.97 35.55 -4.68
N LEU A 125 -4.21 34.51 -5.49
CA LEU A 125 -5.56 34.09 -5.91
C LEU A 125 -5.84 32.58 -5.76
N SER A 126 -4.82 31.72 -5.65
CA SER A 126 -4.96 30.26 -5.44
C SER A 126 -3.65 29.66 -4.91
N HIS A 127 -3.66 28.44 -4.37
CA HIS A 127 -2.43 27.68 -4.16
C HIS A 127 -1.76 27.46 -5.53
N SER A 128 -0.56 28.03 -5.76
CA SER A 128 0.27 27.65 -6.89
C SER A 128 1.15 26.47 -6.48
N ILE A 129 1.75 25.81 -7.47
CA ILE A 129 2.56 24.61 -7.27
C ILE A 129 3.87 24.84 -8.00
N SER A 130 4.98 24.52 -7.34
CA SER A 130 6.30 24.63 -7.95
C SER A 130 6.41 23.74 -9.20
N LYS A 131 7.35 24.08 -10.09
CA LYS A 131 7.74 23.14 -11.15
C LYS A 131 8.30 21.84 -10.52
N PRO A 132 8.03 20.66 -11.10
CA PRO A 132 8.61 19.42 -10.61
C PRO A 132 10.13 19.42 -10.71
N VAL A 133 10.80 18.98 -9.65
CA VAL A 133 12.25 18.73 -9.67
C VAL A 133 12.55 17.49 -10.52
N PRO A 134 13.38 17.59 -11.58
CA PRO A 134 13.72 16.43 -12.41
C PRO A 134 14.40 15.30 -11.61
N PHE A 135 14.13 14.05 -11.98
CA PHE A 135 14.69 12.87 -11.33
C PHE A 135 15.08 11.80 -12.36
N THR A 136 16.02 10.92 -11.98
CA THR A 136 16.32 9.68 -12.72
C THR A 136 15.71 8.45 -12.06
N THR A 137 15.47 8.49 -10.74
CA THR A 137 14.83 7.42 -9.97
C THR A 137 13.97 8.01 -8.87
N MET A 138 12.78 7.44 -8.64
CA MET A 138 11.86 7.87 -7.57
C MET A 138 11.19 6.63 -6.94
N PRO A 139 11.17 6.48 -5.60
CA PRO A 139 10.47 5.38 -4.95
C PRO A 139 8.96 5.42 -5.22
N ILE A 140 8.35 4.25 -5.37
CA ILE A 140 6.90 4.10 -5.49
C ILE A 140 6.36 3.45 -4.21
N THR A 141 5.99 4.28 -3.24
CA THR A 141 5.37 3.83 -1.98
C THR A 141 4.22 4.76 -1.59
N TYR A 142 3.40 4.34 -0.62
CA TYR A 142 2.36 5.22 -0.08
C TYR A 142 2.91 6.45 0.65
N ALA A 143 4.19 6.48 1.03
CA ALA A 143 4.82 7.69 1.59
C ALA A 143 4.96 8.81 0.55
N GLN A 144 5.05 8.46 -0.75
CA GLN A 144 5.07 9.41 -1.87
C GLN A 144 3.67 9.75 -2.39
N ALA A 145 2.63 9.06 -1.92
CA ALA A 145 1.26 9.22 -2.40
C ALA A 145 0.49 10.28 -1.60
N PHE A 146 -0.62 10.76 -2.18
CA PHE A 146 -1.47 11.74 -1.51
C PHE A 146 -1.93 11.25 -0.14
N GLY A 147 -1.89 12.13 0.86
CA GLY A 147 -2.35 11.87 2.21
C GLY A 147 -1.51 12.60 3.25
N GLY A 148 -1.36 11.98 4.41
CA GLY A 148 -0.57 12.51 5.52
C GLY A 148 -1.42 13.03 6.68
N VAL A 149 -0.75 13.73 7.59
CA VAL A 149 -1.34 14.40 8.75
C VAL A 149 -1.06 15.90 8.66
N ASP A 150 -2.12 16.70 8.63
CA ASP A 150 -2.07 18.14 8.75
C ASP A 150 -1.81 18.54 10.21
N ARG A 151 -0.56 18.92 10.45
CA ARG A 151 -0.06 19.40 11.74
C ARG A 151 0.12 20.92 11.79
N THR A 152 -0.41 21.64 10.81
CA THR A 152 -0.17 23.10 10.66
C THR A 152 -0.89 23.93 11.73
N HIS A 153 -1.96 23.38 12.33
CA HIS A 153 -2.66 24.04 13.43
C HIS A 153 -1.86 23.89 14.75
N ALA A 154 -1.74 24.98 15.52
CA ALA A 154 -0.96 25.01 16.76
C ALA A 154 -1.50 24.07 17.85
N ASP A 155 -2.82 23.95 17.96
CA ASP A 155 -3.51 22.97 18.82
C ASP A 155 -3.54 21.57 18.17
N PRO A 156 -2.88 20.54 18.77
CA PRO A 156 -2.86 19.17 18.27
C PRO A 156 -4.24 18.51 18.18
N ALA A 157 -5.21 18.92 19.01
CA ALA A 157 -6.57 18.37 18.96
C ALA A 157 -7.30 18.73 17.65
N LYS A 158 -6.80 19.71 16.91
CA LYS A 158 -7.34 20.14 15.62
C LYS A 158 -6.59 19.56 14.43
N HIS A 159 -5.53 18.78 14.65
CA HIS A 159 -4.82 18.09 13.56
C HIS A 159 -5.78 17.16 12.82
N LYS A 160 -5.65 17.14 11.49
CA LYS A 160 -6.46 16.29 10.61
C LYS A 160 -5.55 15.30 9.93
N TRP A 161 -6.04 14.10 9.69
CA TRP A 161 -5.28 13.06 8.98
C TRP A 161 -6.10 12.53 7.83
N TYR A 162 -5.42 12.11 6.76
CA TYR A 162 -6.09 11.56 5.59
C TYR A 162 -6.40 10.08 5.80
N PRO A 163 -7.68 9.67 5.87
CA PRO A 163 -8.01 8.35 6.37
C PRO A 163 -7.63 7.19 5.44
N TRP A 164 -7.38 7.50 4.17
CA TRP A 164 -6.99 6.51 3.17
C TRP A 164 -5.47 6.32 3.07
N ASN A 165 -4.67 7.24 3.62
CA ASN A 165 -3.21 7.19 3.62
C ASN A 165 -2.62 8.20 4.64
N PRO A 166 -2.58 7.88 5.94
CA PRO A 166 -2.06 8.77 6.97
C PRO A 166 -0.54 9.02 6.90
N VAL A 167 0.21 8.22 6.13
CA VAL A 167 1.68 8.31 6.03
C VAL A 167 2.16 9.03 4.76
N GLY A 168 1.23 9.51 3.93
CA GLY A 168 1.52 10.21 2.67
C GLY A 168 1.86 11.69 2.84
N ALA A 169 1.79 12.42 1.73
CA ALA A 169 2.05 13.85 1.65
C ALA A 169 0.96 14.61 0.89
N GLY A 170 0.85 15.93 1.11
CA GLY A 170 -0.04 16.83 0.37
C GLY A 170 -1.43 17.07 0.97
N PHE A 171 -1.79 16.46 2.09
CA PHE A 171 -3.07 16.71 2.77
C PHE A 171 -2.93 17.77 3.87
N TYR A 172 -3.43 18.98 3.61
CA TYR A 172 -3.43 20.11 4.56
C TYR A 172 -4.77 20.86 4.54
N PRO A 173 -5.89 20.21 4.91
CA PRO A 173 -7.23 20.78 4.74
C PRO A 173 -7.55 21.97 5.64
N ALA A 174 -6.83 22.15 6.75
CA ALA A 174 -7.05 23.23 7.71
C ALA A 174 -6.04 24.38 7.55
N ALA A 175 -5.03 24.20 6.71
CA ALA A 175 -3.97 25.18 6.48
C ALA A 175 -4.43 26.28 5.53
N ASN A 176 -4.12 27.54 5.85
CA ASN A 176 -4.24 28.65 4.91
C ASN A 176 -3.04 28.70 3.94
N SER A 177 -3.09 29.56 2.90
CA SER A 177 -2.04 29.67 1.89
C SER A 177 -0.64 29.89 2.48
N ALA A 178 -0.52 30.76 3.49
CA ALA A 178 0.76 31.04 4.15
C ALA A 178 1.30 29.82 4.92
N GLN A 179 0.43 29.03 5.55
CA GLN A 179 0.81 27.79 6.24
C GLN A 179 1.16 26.66 5.27
N THR A 180 0.52 26.62 4.09
CA THR A 180 0.83 25.61 3.07
C THR A 180 2.10 25.89 2.29
N ASN A 181 2.54 27.14 2.21
CA ASN A 181 3.70 27.53 1.42
C ASN A 181 4.96 26.76 1.84
N GLY A 182 5.61 26.10 0.88
CA GLY A 182 6.77 25.24 1.11
C GLY A 182 6.45 23.81 1.54
N LEU A 183 5.19 23.47 1.84
CA LEU A 183 4.82 22.09 2.19
C LEU A 183 4.80 21.19 0.94
N PRO A 184 5.19 19.92 1.08
CA PRO A 184 5.32 19.01 -0.06
C PRO A 184 3.97 18.58 -0.65
N LEU A 185 3.94 18.41 -1.97
CA LEU A 185 2.93 17.64 -2.69
C LEU A 185 3.36 16.17 -2.79
N PRO A 186 2.41 15.24 -3.05
CA PRO A 186 2.78 13.87 -3.39
C PRO A 186 3.53 13.80 -4.72
N ASN A 187 4.35 12.77 -4.84
CA ASN A 187 5.04 12.40 -6.07
C ASN A 187 4.24 11.43 -6.94
N THR A 188 3.10 10.93 -6.48
CA THR A 188 2.24 10.04 -7.28
C THR A 188 0.80 10.55 -7.33
N GLU A 189 0.20 10.51 -8.52
CA GLU A 189 -1.17 10.96 -8.78
C GLU A 189 -1.82 10.19 -9.92
N GLU A 190 -3.16 10.19 -9.96
CA GLU A 190 -3.91 9.55 -11.05
C GLU A 190 -3.58 10.23 -12.39
N LEU A 191 -3.55 9.46 -13.49
CA LEU A 191 -3.16 9.97 -14.82
C LEU A 191 -3.94 11.22 -15.25
N GLU A 192 -5.25 11.21 -15.00
CA GLU A 192 -6.19 12.24 -15.44
C GLU A 192 -6.76 13.07 -14.27
N ARG A 193 -6.15 12.98 -13.08
CA ARG A 193 -6.60 13.73 -11.89
C ARG A 193 -5.38 14.22 -11.09
N PRO A 194 -4.76 15.33 -11.51
CA PRO A 194 -3.58 15.87 -10.86
C PRO A 194 -3.92 16.38 -9.46
N VAL A 195 -2.96 16.26 -8.53
CA VAL A 195 -3.11 16.80 -7.18
C VAL A 195 -2.77 18.27 -7.21
N THR A 196 -3.77 19.13 -6.98
CA THR A 196 -3.60 20.58 -7.06
C THR A 196 -3.98 21.32 -5.78
N ALA A 197 -4.84 20.74 -4.95
CA ALA A 197 -5.36 21.40 -3.76
C ALA A 197 -5.09 20.59 -2.48
N PRO A 198 -4.67 21.22 -1.37
CA PRO A 198 -4.36 20.53 -0.12
C PRO A 198 -5.59 20.05 0.65
N HIS A 199 -6.78 20.58 0.34
CA HIS A 199 -8.04 20.32 1.03
C HIS A 199 -8.96 19.34 0.28
N GLU A 200 -8.59 18.94 -0.94
CA GLU A 200 -9.36 17.98 -1.74
C GLU A 200 -9.08 16.52 -1.36
N HIS A 201 -9.90 15.62 -1.90
CA HIS A 201 -9.76 14.18 -1.72
C HIS A 201 -9.18 13.51 -2.96
N TYR A 202 -7.90 13.16 -2.96
CA TYR A 202 -7.29 12.37 -4.04
C TYR A 202 -7.09 10.92 -3.62
N LYS A 203 -7.15 10.00 -4.60
CA LYS A 203 -6.89 8.59 -4.34
C LYS A 203 -5.36 8.40 -4.23
N PRO A 204 -4.84 7.83 -3.13
CA PRO A 204 -3.41 7.59 -2.99
C PRO A 204 -2.91 6.56 -4.01
N MET A 205 -1.90 6.91 -4.80
CA MET A 205 -1.34 6.06 -5.86
C MET A 205 -0.03 5.38 -5.44
N ALA A 206 -0.07 4.08 -5.27
CA ALA A 206 1.11 3.24 -5.06
C ALA A 206 0.80 1.80 -5.48
N PHE A 207 1.81 0.92 -5.45
CA PHE A 207 1.64 -0.53 -5.67
C PHE A 207 1.87 -1.39 -4.42
N GLY A 208 2.34 -0.79 -3.32
CA GLY A 208 2.64 -1.48 -2.07
C GLY A 208 1.38 -1.84 -1.27
N PRO A 209 1.55 -2.45 -0.09
CA PRO A 209 0.45 -2.79 0.80
C PRO A 209 -0.17 -1.55 1.46
N ILE A 210 -1.48 -1.60 1.72
CA ILE A 210 -2.22 -0.62 2.53
C ILE A 210 -2.21 -0.99 4.01
N GLY A 211 -2.06 0.02 4.87
CA GLY A 211 -1.99 -0.15 6.33
C GLY A 211 -3.30 -0.65 6.94
N ARG A 212 -3.20 -1.46 8.00
CA ARG A 212 -4.34 -2.09 8.71
C ARG A 212 -5.35 -1.09 9.26
N ALA A 213 -4.86 0.03 9.78
CA ALA A 213 -5.67 1.09 10.37
C ALA A 213 -6.28 2.06 9.34
N TRP A 214 -6.00 1.87 8.04
CA TRP A 214 -6.47 2.79 7.01
C TRP A 214 -7.91 2.47 6.63
N ARG A 215 -8.65 3.48 6.14
CA ARG A 215 -10.09 3.40 5.86
C ARG A 215 -10.46 2.19 5.01
N GLN A 216 -9.62 1.85 4.03
CA GLN A 216 -9.78 0.70 3.14
C GLN A 216 -9.97 -0.62 3.90
N ARG A 217 -9.28 -0.79 5.04
CA ARG A 217 -9.22 -2.04 5.80
C ARG A 217 -9.96 -1.96 7.13
N ILE A 218 -9.78 -0.88 7.89
CA ILE A 218 -10.32 -0.77 9.24
C ILE A 218 -11.84 -0.87 9.28
N GLN A 219 -12.52 -0.50 8.18
CA GLN A 219 -13.97 -0.69 8.02
C GLN A 219 -14.43 -2.17 8.09
N TRP A 220 -13.51 -3.12 7.91
CA TRP A 220 -13.77 -4.57 7.98
C TRP A 220 -13.35 -5.20 9.31
N ALA A 221 -12.80 -4.40 10.24
CA ALA A 221 -12.34 -4.90 11.54
C ALA A 221 -13.48 -5.27 12.51
N GLY A 222 -14.72 -4.92 12.16
CA GLY A 222 -15.88 -5.10 13.02
C GLY A 222 -16.01 -4.03 14.10
N THR A 223 -17.01 -4.19 14.96
CA THR A 223 -17.41 -3.22 15.99
C THR A 223 -16.90 -3.66 17.37
N TYR A 224 -16.06 -2.84 18.00
CA TYR A 224 -15.49 -3.06 19.33
C TYR A 224 -16.14 -2.13 20.37
N ASP A 225 -17.40 -2.41 20.73
CA ASP A 225 -18.17 -1.64 21.70
C ASP A 225 -18.36 -2.40 23.03
N GLN A 226 -19.22 -1.89 23.92
CA GLN A 226 -19.50 -2.52 25.21
C GLN A 226 -20.16 -3.90 25.05
N ALA A 227 -20.99 -4.10 24.03
CA ALA A 227 -21.61 -5.40 23.78
C ALA A 227 -20.56 -6.45 23.36
N TRP A 228 -19.56 -6.04 22.56
CA TRP A 228 -18.40 -6.89 22.30
C TRP A 228 -17.63 -7.23 23.59
N LEU A 229 -17.36 -6.25 24.46
CA LEU A 229 -16.70 -6.49 25.75
C LEU A 229 -17.45 -7.47 26.65
N ASP A 230 -18.77 -7.33 26.73
CA ASP A 230 -19.61 -8.10 27.65
C ASP A 230 -19.89 -9.54 27.17
N HIS A 231 -19.86 -9.77 25.85
CA HIS A 231 -20.40 -11.01 25.27
C HIS A 231 -19.47 -11.75 24.29
N GLN A 232 -18.45 -11.09 23.73
CA GLN A 232 -17.61 -11.66 22.67
C GLN A 232 -16.12 -11.70 23.03
N PHE A 233 -15.65 -10.76 23.86
CA PHE A 233 -14.27 -10.74 24.33
C PHE A 233 -13.87 -12.11 24.91
N PRO A 234 -12.70 -12.68 24.55
CA PRO A 234 -11.58 -12.06 23.83
C PRO A 234 -11.55 -12.31 22.31
N PHE A 235 -12.63 -12.81 21.70
CA PHE A 235 -12.67 -13.14 20.28
C PHE A 235 -12.93 -11.90 19.40
N LEU A 236 -12.71 -12.05 18.09
CA LEU A 236 -13.02 -11.00 17.11
C LEU A 236 -14.52 -10.68 17.11
N PRO A 237 -14.92 -9.43 16.81
CA PRO A 237 -16.34 -9.08 16.69
C PRO A 237 -17.12 -9.98 15.73
N GLU A 238 -18.41 -10.18 16.00
CA GLU A 238 -19.28 -11.01 15.14
C GLU A 238 -19.36 -10.48 13.70
N ASP A 239 -19.28 -9.17 13.53
CA ASP A 239 -19.27 -8.46 12.25
C ASP A 239 -17.86 -8.32 11.62
N PHE A 240 -16.83 -8.94 12.21
CA PHE A 240 -15.50 -9.01 11.60
C PHE A 240 -15.58 -9.69 10.23
N ASP A 241 -14.93 -9.06 9.25
CA ASP A 241 -14.90 -9.50 7.87
C ASP A 241 -13.46 -9.82 7.42
N LEU A 242 -13.27 -11.00 6.82
CA LEU A 242 -11.96 -11.49 6.37
C LEU A 242 -11.30 -10.58 5.31
N ARG A 243 -12.06 -9.69 4.66
CA ARG A 243 -11.51 -8.63 3.79
C ARG A 243 -10.56 -7.70 4.54
N TYR A 244 -10.63 -7.61 5.87
CA TYR A 244 -9.63 -6.93 6.70
C TYR A 244 -8.21 -7.43 6.42
N PHE A 245 -8.04 -8.70 6.06
CA PHE A 245 -6.74 -9.30 5.76
C PHE A 245 -6.22 -9.01 4.34
N GLN A 246 -7.02 -8.44 3.42
CA GLN A 246 -6.49 -7.99 2.12
C GLN A 246 -5.62 -6.75 2.32
N CYS A 247 -4.35 -6.83 1.93
CA CYS A 247 -3.44 -5.68 2.01
C CYS A 247 -3.17 -5.04 0.66
N ALA A 248 -3.60 -5.62 -0.45
CA ALA A 248 -3.66 -4.87 -1.70
C ALA A 248 -4.91 -3.95 -1.70
N PRO A 249 -4.82 -2.73 -2.24
CA PRO A 249 -6.02 -1.97 -2.57
C PRO A 249 -6.90 -2.76 -3.56
N GLU A 250 -8.20 -2.45 -3.61
CA GLU A 250 -9.17 -3.21 -4.42
C GLU A 250 -8.79 -3.30 -5.91
N ASP A 251 -8.18 -2.24 -6.45
CA ASP A 251 -7.67 -2.19 -7.83
C ASP A 251 -6.37 -3.00 -8.07
N GLN A 252 -5.90 -3.71 -7.05
CA GLN A 252 -4.74 -4.60 -7.05
C GLN A 252 -5.09 -6.02 -6.54
N GLN A 253 -6.38 -6.38 -6.50
CA GLN A 253 -6.85 -7.71 -6.09
C GLN A 253 -7.37 -8.50 -7.29
N ILE A 254 -6.87 -9.72 -7.48
CA ILE A 254 -7.34 -10.64 -8.52
C ILE A 254 -7.98 -11.89 -7.91
N ASP A 255 -8.73 -12.63 -8.72
CA ASP A 255 -9.08 -14.00 -8.37
C ASP A 255 -7.80 -14.83 -8.28
N TYR A 256 -7.75 -15.73 -7.29
CA TYR A 256 -6.66 -16.67 -7.12
C TYR A 256 -6.27 -17.32 -8.46
N PRO A 257 -5.00 -17.20 -8.88
CA PRO A 257 -4.54 -17.79 -10.13
C PRO A 257 -4.82 -19.29 -10.19
N ARG A 258 -5.62 -19.71 -11.18
CA ARG A 258 -5.78 -21.10 -11.57
C ARG A 258 -4.81 -21.37 -12.73
N GLY A 259 -3.71 -22.08 -12.48
CA GLY A 259 -2.66 -22.33 -13.48
C GLY A 259 -1.72 -21.14 -13.76
N ALA A 260 -0.80 -21.29 -14.72
CA ALA A 260 0.22 -20.30 -15.06
C ALA A 260 -0.38 -19.08 -15.82
N LYS A 261 -0.69 -17.99 -15.11
CA LYS A 261 -1.12 -16.72 -15.72
C LYS A 261 0.09 -15.87 -16.13
N LYS A 262 -0.02 -15.15 -17.26
CA LYS A 262 1.00 -14.20 -17.73
C LYS A 262 1.00 -12.94 -16.87
N SER A 263 2.16 -12.51 -16.38
CA SER A 263 2.40 -11.25 -15.67
C SER A 263 3.37 -10.37 -16.47
N ARG A 264 3.13 -9.06 -16.56
CA ARG A 264 4.02 -8.09 -17.22
C ARG A 264 4.10 -6.82 -16.37
N CYS A 265 5.27 -6.50 -15.86
CA CYS A 265 5.52 -5.18 -15.28
C CYS A 265 6.03 -4.25 -16.39
N LEU A 266 5.47 -3.05 -16.51
CA LEU A 266 6.03 -1.97 -17.32
C LEU A 266 6.52 -0.91 -16.33
N ILE A 267 7.81 -0.97 -16.03
CA ILE A 267 8.50 0.04 -15.23
C ILE A 267 9.08 1.06 -16.19
#